data_AF-A0A9X2NWU9-F1
#
_entry.id   AF-A0A9X2NWU9-F1
#
_cell.length_a   1.000
_cell.length_b   1.000
_cell.length_c   1.000
_cell.angle_alpha   90.00
_cell.angle_beta   90.00
_cell.angle_gamma   90.00
#
_symmetry.space_group_name_H-M   'P 1'
#
loop_
_entity.id
_entity.type
_entity.pdbx_description
1 polymer ?
#
loop_
_entity_poly.entity_id
_entity_poly.type
_entity_poly.pdbx_seq_one_letter_code
_entity_poly.pdbx_strand_id
1 'polypeptide(L)'
;MACNEEGFGELVSVLDEYLTTNLNILNMKINFKKIEAQTSFEGGRQTFDTAETVGNEMMYNGSILLDIGFEELAKEIYYSTDAVEVPERYCKALELVVKNSRLIAAVKRAIINRLNSVNP
;
A
#
# COMPACT_ATOMS: atom_id res chain seq x y z
N MET A 1 42.04 -2.90 -26.50
CA MET A 1 40.76 -3.58 -26.25
C MET A 1 39.88 -2.57 -25.54
N ALA A 2 39.18 -1.73 -26.31
CA ALA A 2 38.33 -0.69 -25.75
C ALA A 2 36.99 -1.35 -25.41
N CYS A 3 36.66 -1.40 -24.11
CA CYS A 3 35.27 -1.64 -23.71
C CYS A 3 34.48 -0.43 -24.19
N ASN A 4 33.72 -0.63 -25.25
CA ASN A 4 32.82 0.32 -25.86
C ASN A 4 31.77 0.79 -24.84
N GLU A 5 31.69 2.12 -24.64
CA GLU A 5 30.79 2.79 -23.69
C GLU A 5 29.30 2.42 -23.91
N GLU A 6 28.93 1.98 -25.12
CA GLU A 6 27.59 1.51 -25.48
C GLU A 6 27.14 0.28 -24.68
N GLY A 7 28.05 -0.67 -24.40
CA GLY A 7 27.71 -1.87 -23.62
C GLY A 7 27.49 -1.60 -22.13
N PHE A 8 28.05 -0.50 -21.61
CA PHE A 8 27.83 -0.08 -20.23
C PHE A 8 26.46 0.60 -20.06
N GLY A 9 26.04 1.42 -21.03
CA GLY A 9 24.73 2.08 -21.02
C GLY A 9 23.57 1.09 -21.09
N GLU A 10 23.68 0.05 -21.91
CA GLU A 10 22.67 -1.02 -22.01
C GLU A 10 22.53 -1.78 -20.68
N LEU A 11 23.65 -2.12 -20.03
CA LEU A 11 23.66 -2.84 -18.76
C LEU A 11 23.07 -2.02 -17.60
N VAL A 12 23.32 -0.70 -17.58
CA VAL A 12 22.68 0.24 -16.64
C VAL A 12 21.17 0.30 -16.87
N SER A 13 20.71 0.39 -18.11
CA SER A 13 19.27 0.43 -18.41
C SER A 13 18.53 -0.83 -18.00
N VAL A 14 19.13 -2.01 -18.21
CA VAL A 14 18.56 -3.30 -17.79
C VAL A 14 18.51 -3.40 -16.26
N LEU A 15 19.53 -2.91 -15.55
CA LEU A 15 19.53 -2.88 -14.09
C LEU A 15 18.49 -1.92 -13.54
N ASP A 16 18.31 -0.72 -14.13
CA ASP A 16 17.27 0.23 -13.74
C ASP A 16 15.87 -0.33 -13.99
N GLU A 17 15.63 -0.97 -15.14
CA GLU A 17 14.35 -1.61 -15.44
C GLU A 17 14.09 -2.80 -14.50
N TYR A 18 15.10 -3.62 -14.22
CA TYR A 18 15.00 -4.72 -13.27
C TYR A 18 14.72 -4.22 -11.85
N LEU A 19 15.45 -3.20 -11.37
CA LEU A 19 15.21 -2.60 -10.06
C LEU A 19 13.82 -1.98 -9.99
N THR A 20 13.41 -1.22 -10.99
CA THR A 20 12.08 -0.61 -11.06
C THR A 20 10.97 -1.67 -11.07
N THR A 21 11.14 -2.73 -11.84
CA THR A 21 10.19 -3.84 -11.91
C THR A 21 10.11 -4.58 -10.58
N ASN A 22 11.25 -4.88 -9.95
CA ASN A 22 11.27 -5.59 -8.67
C ASN A 22 10.80 -4.70 -7.49
N LEU A 23 11.11 -3.40 -7.47
CA LEU A 23 10.54 -2.46 -6.50
C LEU A 23 9.02 -2.33 -6.69
N ASN A 24 8.52 -2.29 -7.93
CA ASN A 24 7.09 -2.29 -8.21
C ASN A 24 6.40 -3.62 -7.84
N ILE A 25 7.12 -4.74 -7.85
CA ILE A 25 6.62 -6.03 -7.32
C ILE A 25 6.60 -6.04 -5.79
N LEU A 26 7.56 -5.37 -5.14
CA LEU A 26 7.64 -5.25 -3.68
C LEU A 26 6.63 -4.24 -3.11
N ASN A 27 6.19 -3.26 -3.90
CA ASN A 27 5.34 -2.19 -3.41
C ASN A 27 3.91 -2.28 -3.97
N MET A 28 2.96 -2.45 -3.06
CA MET A 28 1.56 -2.64 -3.41
C MET A 28 0.85 -1.31 -3.62
N LYS A 29 0.08 -1.18 -4.70
CA LYS A 29 -0.75 0.02 -4.93
C LYS A 29 -2.18 -0.20 -4.46
N ILE A 30 -2.62 0.60 -3.49
CA ILE A 30 -3.98 0.55 -2.93
C ILE A 30 -4.65 1.92 -3.07
N ASN A 31 -5.81 1.97 -3.72
CA ASN A 31 -6.68 3.14 -3.65
C ASN A 31 -7.60 3.03 -2.42
N PHE A 32 -7.24 3.75 -1.36
CA PHE A 32 -7.99 3.77 -0.09
C PHE A 32 -9.34 4.48 -0.19
N LYS A 33 -9.58 5.28 -1.24
CA LYS A 33 -10.89 5.87 -1.53
C LYS A 33 -11.85 4.92 -2.25
N LYS A 34 -11.32 3.82 -2.81
CA LYS A 34 -12.06 2.85 -3.62
C LYS A 34 -11.91 1.43 -3.08
N ILE A 35 -12.24 1.23 -1.80
CA ILE A 35 -12.30 -0.10 -1.20
C ILE A 35 -13.65 -0.73 -1.52
N GLU A 36 -13.65 -1.85 -2.25
CA GLU A 36 -14.88 -2.59 -2.52
C GLU A 36 -15.12 -3.66 -1.47
N ALA A 37 -16.30 -3.69 -0.87
CA ALA A 37 -16.69 -4.72 0.08
C ALA A 37 -18.18 -5.04 -0.01
N GLN A 38 -18.54 -6.30 0.24
CA GLN A 38 -19.92 -6.73 0.41
C GLN A 38 -20.27 -6.66 1.90
N THR A 39 -21.35 -5.95 2.25
CA THR A 39 -21.73 -5.68 3.64
C THR A 39 -23.07 -6.29 4.05
N SER A 40 -23.73 -6.99 3.14
CA SER A 40 -24.97 -7.74 3.40
C SER A 40 -24.99 -9.01 2.55
N PHE A 41 -25.77 -10.02 2.96
CA PHE A 41 -25.84 -11.31 2.28
C PHE A 41 -26.43 -11.20 0.86
N GLU A 42 -27.39 -10.31 0.66
CA GLU A 42 -28.14 -10.17 -0.60
C GLU A 42 -27.78 -8.90 -1.38
N GLY A 43 -27.06 -7.96 -0.76
CA GLY A 43 -26.65 -6.72 -1.41
C GLY A 43 -25.37 -6.88 -2.23
N GLY A 44 -25.22 -6.03 -3.24
CA GLY A 44 -24.01 -5.95 -4.06
C GLY A 44 -22.79 -5.41 -3.30
N ARG A 45 -21.63 -5.45 -3.97
CA ARG A 45 -20.42 -4.77 -3.47
C ARG A 45 -20.65 -3.26 -3.48
N GLN A 46 -20.21 -2.62 -2.41
CA GLN A 46 -20.22 -1.17 -2.26
C GLN A 46 -18.79 -0.66 -2.21
N THR A 47 -18.60 0.58 -2.64
CA THR A 47 -17.31 1.27 -2.58
C THR A 47 -17.25 2.16 -1.36
N PHE A 48 -16.16 2.07 -0.60
CA PHE A 48 -15.93 2.82 0.62
C PHE A 48 -14.69 3.70 0.48
N ASP A 49 -14.84 4.96 0.88
CA ASP A 49 -13.71 5.84 1.14
C ASP A 49 -13.21 5.61 2.57
N THR A 50 -11.96 5.19 2.67
CA THR A 50 -11.29 4.87 3.93
C THR A 50 -10.03 5.69 4.14
N ALA A 51 -9.66 6.55 3.20
CA ALA A 51 -8.39 7.28 3.19
C ALA A 51 -8.19 8.10 4.47
N GLU A 52 -9.19 8.90 4.82
CA GLU A 52 -9.17 9.73 6.03
C GLU A 52 -9.05 8.88 7.30
N THR A 53 -9.85 7.81 7.40
CA THR A 53 -9.87 6.94 8.58
C THR A 53 -8.54 6.21 8.75
N VAL A 54 -8.02 5.62 7.68
CA VAL A 54 -6.76 4.87 7.71
C VAL A 54 -5.59 5.80 8.01
N GLY A 55 -5.48 6.94 7.32
CA GLY A 55 -4.41 7.91 7.56
C GLY A 55 -4.41 8.44 8.99
N ASN A 56 -5.58 8.79 9.54
CA ASN A 56 -5.69 9.24 10.94
C ASN A 56 -5.29 8.13 11.94
N GLU A 57 -5.76 6.90 11.73
CA GLU A 57 -5.43 5.79 12.62
C GLU A 57 -3.93 5.44 12.55
N MET A 58 -3.29 5.57 11.39
CA MET A 58 -1.83 5.42 11.27
C MET A 58 -1.08 6.52 12.03
N MET A 59 -1.50 7.78 11.87
CA MET A 59 -0.81 8.94 12.45
C MET A 59 -0.93 9.00 13.98
N TYR A 60 -2.14 8.75 14.51
CA TYR A 60 -2.45 9.05 15.91
C TYR A 60 -2.58 7.81 16.81
N ASN A 61 -2.54 6.60 16.24
CA ASN A 61 -2.42 5.37 17.02
C ASN A 61 -0.96 4.97 17.22
N GLY A 62 -0.23 5.78 18.00
CA GLY A 62 1.21 5.65 18.24
C GLY A 62 1.65 4.37 18.96
N SER A 63 0.72 3.46 19.28
CA SER A 63 1.03 2.15 19.87
C SER A 63 1.50 1.11 18.84
N ILE A 64 1.33 1.38 17.54
CA ILE A 64 1.57 0.40 16.47
C ILE A 64 2.99 0.48 15.93
N LEU A 65 3.42 1.66 15.48
CA LEU A 65 4.74 1.87 14.91
C LEU A 65 5.09 3.36 14.98
N LEU A 66 6.23 3.68 15.61
CA LEU A 66 6.79 5.03 15.65
C LEU A 66 7.93 5.11 14.63
N ASP A 67 7.57 5.41 13.38
CA ASP A 67 8.49 5.52 12.25
C ASP A 67 8.10 6.71 11.37
N ILE A 68 9.06 7.60 11.08
CA ILE A 68 8.80 8.81 10.29
C ILE A 68 8.28 8.47 8.90
N GLY A 69 8.81 7.41 8.26
CA GLY A 69 8.33 6.97 6.95
C GLY A 69 6.91 6.42 7.00
N PHE A 70 6.49 5.82 8.12
CA PHE A 70 5.11 5.38 8.32
C PHE A 70 4.15 6.56 8.50
N GLU A 71 4.56 7.61 9.19
CA GLU A 71 3.78 8.86 9.31
C GLU A 71 3.65 9.60 7.97
N GLU A 72 4.71 9.62 7.15
CA GLU A 72 4.63 10.18 5.80
C GLU A 72 3.67 9.37 4.91
N LEU A 73 3.72 8.03 4.99
CA LEU A 73 2.73 7.17 4.32
C LEU A 73 1.30 7.44 4.83
N ALA A 74 1.13 7.71 6.12
CA ALA A 74 -0.18 8.06 6.68
C ALA A 74 -0.75 9.34 6.05
N LYS A 75 0.07 10.38 5.90
CA LYS A 75 -0.30 11.64 5.22
C LYS A 75 -0.59 11.41 3.75
N GLU A 76 0.23 10.62 3.07
CA GLU A 76 0.02 10.26 1.66
C GLU A 76 -1.34 9.58 1.46
N ILE A 77 -1.66 8.59 2.29
CA ILE A 77 -2.98 7.93 2.28
C ILE A 77 -4.09 8.93 2.55
N TYR A 78 -3.96 9.79 3.57
CA TYR A 78 -4.98 10.77 3.95
C TYR A 78 -5.32 11.74 2.80
N TYR A 79 -4.30 12.28 2.13
CA TYR A 79 -4.49 13.26 1.04
C TYR A 79 -4.66 12.64 -0.35
N SER A 80 -4.51 11.31 -0.49
CA SER A 80 -4.56 10.63 -1.78
C SER A 80 -5.85 10.87 -2.55
N THR A 81 -5.73 11.09 -3.86
CA THR A 81 -6.85 11.01 -4.82
C THR A 81 -6.87 9.65 -5.53
N ASP A 82 -5.69 9.04 -5.68
CA ASP A 82 -5.44 7.84 -6.45
C ASP A 82 -4.79 6.74 -5.60
N ALA A 83 -4.31 5.68 -6.24
CA ALA A 83 -3.68 4.57 -5.53
C ALA A 83 -2.34 5.00 -4.92
N VAL A 84 -2.16 4.66 -3.64
CA VAL A 84 -0.93 4.91 -2.89
C VAL A 84 -0.07 3.67 -2.90
N GLU A 85 1.24 3.87 -3.06
CA GLU A 85 2.23 2.83 -2.98
C GLU A 85 2.53 2.51 -1.51
N VAL A 86 2.28 1.26 -1.12
CA VAL A 86 2.48 0.76 0.24
C VAL A 86 3.74 -0.11 0.25
N PRO A 87 4.83 0.34 0.90
CA PRO A 87 6.03 -0.46 1.07
C PRO A 87 5.75 -1.75 1.86
N GLU A 88 6.27 -2.88 1.39
CA GLU A 88 6.08 -4.19 2.03
C GLU A 88 6.39 -4.18 3.53
N ARG A 89 7.46 -3.48 3.92
CA ARG A 89 7.89 -3.34 5.32
C ARG A 89 6.82 -2.77 6.25
N TYR A 90 5.84 -2.03 5.72
CA TYR A 90 4.75 -1.43 6.48
C TYR A 90 3.45 -2.24 6.42
N CYS A 91 3.34 -3.28 5.59
CA CYS A 91 2.10 -4.05 5.42
C CYS A 91 1.59 -4.65 6.73
N LYS A 92 2.47 -5.19 7.59
CA LYS A 92 2.08 -5.78 8.88
C LYS A 92 1.64 -4.74 9.91
N ALA A 93 2.30 -3.58 9.95
CA ALA A 93 1.88 -2.47 10.80
C ALA A 93 0.52 -1.94 10.34
N LEU A 94 0.33 -1.74 9.04
CA LEU A 94 -0.93 -1.28 8.46
C LEU A 94 -2.07 -2.29 8.64
N GLU A 95 -1.79 -3.60 8.56
CA GLU A 95 -2.75 -4.65 8.91
C GLU A 95 -3.24 -4.49 10.36
N LEU A 96 -2.33 -4.18 11.31
CA LEU A 96 -2.69 -3.95 12.71
C LEU A 96 -3.51 -2.66 12.90
N VAL A 97 -3.16 -1.58 12.20
CA VAL A 97 -3.96 -0.34 12.16
C VAL A 97 -5.38 -0.64 11.71
N VAL A 98 -5.53 -1.33 10.58
CA VAL A 98 -6.82 -1.65 10.00
C VAL A 98 -7.63 -2.54 10.95
N LYS A 99 -7.02 -3.54 11.58
CA LYS A 99 -7.68 -4.40 12.58
C LYS A 99 -8.25 -3.59 13.75
N ASN A 100 -7.50 -2.61 14.24
CA ASN A 100 -7.86 -1.80 15.42
C ASN A 100 -8.77 -0.60 15.09
N SER A 101 -8.87 -0.20 13.82
CA SER A 101 -9.70 0.93 13.39
C SER A 101 -11.21 0.75 13.62
N ARG A 102 -11.97 1.83 13.43
CA ARG A 102 -13.45 1.82 13.49
C ARG A 102 -14.15 1.30 12.22
N LEU A 103 -13.39 0.90 11.19
CA LEU A 103 -13.96 0.41 9.94
C LEU A 103 -14.80 -0.85 10.16
N ILE A 104 -15.82 -1.05 9.33
CA ILE A 104 -16.62 -2.28 9.38
C ILE A 104 -15.78 -3.50 8.96
N ALA A 105 -16.10 -4.67 9.52
CA ALA A 105 -15.30 -5.88 9.35
C ALA A 105 -15.09 -6.29 7.88
N ALA A 106 -16.10 -6.10 7.03
CA ALA A 106 -16.01 -6.39 5.60
C ALA A 106 -14.96 -5.50 4.89
N VAL A 107 -14.94 -4.22 5.21
CA VAL A 107 -13.97 -3.24 4.66
C VAL A 107 -12.57 -3.53 5.19
N LYS A 108 -12.43 -3.82 6.49
CA LYS A 108 -11.16 -4.26 7.08
C LYS A 108 -10.58 -5.46 6.32
N ARG A 109 -11.41 -6.48 6.07
CA ARG A 109 -11.00 -7.68 5.33
C ARG A 109 -10.59 -7.37 3.89
N ALA A 110 -11.31 -6.48 3.21
CA ALA A 110 -10.95 -6.07 1.85
C ALA A 110 -9.57 -5.40 1.79
N ILE A 111 -9.26 -4.50 2.74
CA ILE A 111 -7.94 -3.86 2.83
C ILE A 111 -6.85 -4.89 3.17
N ILE A 112 -7.08 -5.72 4.20
CA ILE A 112 -6.10 -6.73 4.65
C ILE A 112 -5.82 -7.77 3.55
N ASN A 113 -6.82 -8.17 2.77
CA ASN A 113 -6.63 -9.08 1.65
C ASN A 113 -5.77 -8.44 0.56
N ARG A 114 -5.98 -7.15 0.26
CA ARG A 114 -5.08 -6.41 -0.63
C ARG A 114 -3.67 -6.48 -0.06
N LEU A 115 -3.43 -6.02 1.16
CA LEU A 115 -2.12 -6.02 1.84
C LEU A 115 -1.38 -7.37 1.84
N ASN A 116 -2.11 -8.49 1.91
CA ASN A 116 -1.53 -9.83 1.93
C ASN A 116 -1.43 -10.50 0.55
N SER A 117 -1.89 -9.86 -0.54
CA SER A 117 -1.85 -10.44 -1.90
C SER A 117 -0.43 -10.69 -2.46
N VAL A 118 0.62 -10.36 -1.70
CA VAL A 118 2.04 -10.62 -2.03
C VAL A 118 2.56 -11.92 -1.39
N ASN A 119 1.82 -12.54 -0.47
CA ASN A 119 2.18 -13.85 0.11
C ASN A 119 1.16 -14.94 -0.29
N PRO A 120 1.34 -15.63 -1.42
CA PRO A 120 0.69 -16.91 -1.68
C PRO A 120 1.16 -18.01 -0.71
#